data_AF-A0A920LCW2-F1
#
_entry.id   AF-A0A920LCW2-F1
#
_cell.length_a   1.000
_cell.length_b   1.000
_cell.length_c   1.000
_cell.angle_alpha   90.00
_cell.angle_beta   90.00
_cell.angle_gamma   90.00
#
_symmetry.space_group_name_H-M   'P 1'
#
loop_
_entity.id
_entity.type
_entity.pdbx_description
1 polymer ?
#
loop_
_entity_poly.entity_id
_entity_poly.type
_entity_poly.pdbx_seq_one_letter_code
_entity_poly.pdbx_strand_id
1 'polypeptide(L)'
;MEEVNNIEIINIDNLKDTVNENYKKRKAEVIKAELYIEEFLVEFDDWTNTRLLRPSILSLKKQVRELFLNETISNIKSLSENATSKDLSLKLSKAYDKFSDNLVKKIKKASDNGKDEKAIEIINQIFLDEK
;
A
#
# COMPACT_ATOMS: atom_id res chain seq x y z
N MET A 1 8.48 -47.86 -49.38
CA MET A 1 7.31 -48.32 -48.62
C MET A 1 6.19 -47.38 -49.00
N GLU A 2 5.09 -47.91 -49.55
CA GLU A 2 3.94 -47.10 -49.94
C GLU A 2 3.30 -46.48 -48.70
N GLU A 3 3.09 -45.16 -48.72
CA GLU A 3 2.29 -44.47 -47.71
C GLU A 3 0.84 -44.91 -47.84
N VAL A 4 0.32 -45.56 -46.79
CA VAL A 4 -1.10 -45.93 -46.70
C VAL A 4 -1.86 -44.71 -46.18
N ASN A 5 -2.76 -44.17 -46.99
CA ASN A 5 -3.60 -43.04 -46.60
C ASN A 5 -4.38 -43.37 -45.31
N ASN A 6 -4.46 -42.39 -44.40
CA ASN A 6 -5.22 -42.43 -43.14
C ASN A 6 -4.61 -43.26 -41.98
N ILE A 7 -3.30 -43.59 -42.03
CA ILE A 7 -2.59 -44.24 -40.91
C ILE A 7 -1.39 -43.36 -40.49
N GLU A 8 -1.33 -42.99 -39.21
CA GLU A 8 -0.18 -42.32 -38.61
C GLU A 8 0.64 -43.35 -37.81
N ILE A 9 1.93 -43.50 -38.14
CA ILE A 9 2.86 -44.39 -37.43
C ILE A 9 3.67 -43.54 -36.46
N ILE A 10 3.43 -43.73 -35.16
CA ILE A 10 4.19 -43.09 -34.08
C ILE A 10 5.23 -44.09 -33.57
N ASN A 11 6.50 -43.71 -33.60
CA ASN A 11 7.62 -44.47 -33.03
C ASN A 11 8.17 -43.81 -31.75
N ILE A 12 9.20 -44.40 -31.17
CA ILE A 12 9.79 -43.92 -29.90
C ILE A 12 10.45 -42.54 -30.02
N ASP A 13 10.97 -42.19 -31.20
CA ASP A 13 11.58 -40.88 -31.44
C ASP A 13 10.49 -39.78 -31.46
N ASN A 14 9.32 -40.05 -32.05
CA ASN A 14 8.18 -39.13 -32.01
C ASN A 14 7.73 -38.81 -30.58
N LEU A 15 7.71 -39.82 -29.69
CA LEU A 15 7.39 -39.62 -28.28
C LEU A 15 8.45 -38.78 -27.56
N LYS A 16 9.73 -39.01 -27.86
CA LYS A 16 10.85 -38.24 -27.30
C LYS A 16 10.79 -36.77 -27.70
N ASP A 17 10.44 -36.48 -28.94
CA ASP A 17 10.25 -35.11 -29.43
C ASP A 17 9.08 -34.42 -28.71
N THR A 18 7.95 -35.09 -28.57
CA THR A 18 6.79 -34.59 -27.82
C THR A 18 7.14 -34.26 -26.36
N VAL A 19 7.92 -35.14 -25.69
CA VAL A 19 8.39 -34.90 -24.32
C VAL A 19 9.31 -33.68 -24.26
N ASN A 20 10.24 -33.54 -25.20
CA ASN A 20 11.14 -32.40 -25.27
C ASN A 20 10.41 -31.08 -25.52
N GLU A 21 9.40 -31.08 -26.40
CA GLU A 21 8.54 -29.91 -26.63
C GLU A 21 7.77 -29.52 -25.37
N ASN A 22 7.15 -30.50 -24.70
CA ASN A 22 6.43 -30.25 -23.45
C ASN A 22 7.35 -29.77 -22.32
N TYR A 23 8.58 -30.26 -22.27
CA TYR A 23 9.60 -29.77 -21.34
C TYR A 23 9.97 -28.32 -21.63
N LYS A 24 10.24 -27.96 -22.90
CA LYS A 24 10.54 -26.58 -23.31
C LYS A 24 9.38 -25.63 -22.99
N LYS A 25 8.13 -26.04 -23.27
CA LYS A 25 6.93 -25.27 -22.92
C LYS A 25 6.85 -25.01 -21.42
N ARG A 26 7.00 -26.05 -20.59
CA ARG A 26 6.99 -25.89 -19.12
C ARG A 26 8.10 -24.97 -18.63
N LYS A 27 9.32 -25.09 -19.16
CA LYS A 27 10.45 -24.22 -18.79
C LYS A 27 10.16 -22.75 -19.14
N ALA A 28 9.53 -22.48 -20.28
CA ALA A 28 9.13 -21.13 -20.64
C ALA A 28 8.08 -20.53 -19.69
N GLU A 29 7.13 -21.35 -19.22
CA GLU A 29 6.14 -20.90 -18.23
C GLU A 29 6.76 -20.64 -16.84
N VAL A 30 7.79 -21.40 -16.45
CA VAL A 30 8.53 -21.13 -15.18
C VAL A 30 9.15 -19.74 -15.21
N ILE A 31 9.79 -19.35 -16.31
CA ILE A 31 10.40 -18.02 -16.45
C ILE A 31 9.34 -16.92 -16.32
N LYS A 32 8.15 -17.11 -16.89
CA LYS A 32 7.05 -16.16 -16.72
C LYS A 32 6.57 -16.06 -15.27
N ALA A 33 6.46 -17.21 -14.59
CA ALA A 33 6.07 -17.24 -13.19
C ALA A 33 7.09 -16.53 -12.29
N GLU A 34 8.39 -16.68 -12.56
CA GLU A 34 9.46 -15.96 -11.86
C GLU A 34 9.32 -14.44 -12.03
N LEU A 35 9.05 -13.96 -13.25
CA LEU A 35 8.80 -12.54 -13.51
C LEU A 35 7.60 -12.00 -12.73
N TYR A 36 6.50 -12.75 -12.65
CA TYR A 36 5.34 -12.35 -11.85
C TYR A 36 5.65 -12.31 -10.35
N ILE A 37 6.46 -13.25 -9.86
CA ILE A 37 6.90 -13.25 -8.45
C ILE A 37 7.75 -12.02 -8.18
N GLU A 38 8.68 -11.66 -9.07
CA GLU A 38 9.51 -10.45 -8.92
C GLU A 38 8.65 -9.18 -8.85
N GLU A 39 7.68 -9.03 -9.75
CA GLU A 39 6.73 -7.90 -9.72
C GLU A 39 5.95 -7.86 -8.40
N PHE A 40 5.42 -8.99 -7.97
CA PHE A 40 4.68 -9.09 -6.71
C PHE A 40 5.54 -8.76 -5.48
N LEU A 41 6.82 -9.15 -5.49
CA LEU A 41 7.74 -8.83 -4.40
C LEU A 41 7.99 -7.33 -4.28
N VAL A 42 8.10 -6.62 -5.40
CA VAL A 42 8.22 -5.15 -5.41
C VAL A 42 6.97 -4.50 -4.81
N GLU A 43 5.78 -4.93 -5.25
CA GLU A 43 4.51 -4.41 -4.71
C GLU A 43 4.34 -4.73 -3.22
N PHE A 44 4.75 -5.93 -2.80
CA PHE A 44 4.69 -6.37 -1.41
C PHE A 44 5.61 -5.55 -0.51
N ASP A 45 6.83 -5.25 -0.97
CA ASP A 45 7.78 -4.41 -0.24
C ASP A 45 7.24 -2.99 -0.07
N ASP A 46 6.74 -2.37 -1.15
CA ASP A 46 6.08 -1.05 -1.12
C ASP A 46 4.91 -1.01 -0.12
N TRP A 47 4.08 -2.04 -0.15
CA TRP A 47 2.94 -2.17 0.76
C TRP A 47 3.37 -2.39 2.21
N THR A 48 4.44 -3.13 2.46
CA THR A 48 4.95 -3.39 3.81
C THR A 48 5.56 -2.12 4.40
N ASN A 49 6.37 -1.41 3.62
CA ASN A 49 7.03 -0.17 4.03
C ASN A 49 6.01 0.93 4.38
N THR A 50 4.93 1.07 3.61
CA THR A 50 3.86 2.02 3.95
C THR A 50 3.18 1.76 5.30
N ARG A 51 3.21 0.52 5.79
CA ARG A 51 2.61 0.17 7.08
C ARG A 51 3.46 0.60 8.27
N LEU A 52 4.78 0.77 8.10
CA LEU A 52 5.68 1.25 9.14
C LEU A 52 5.28 2.65 9.63
N LEU A 53 4.74 3.48 8.75
CA LEU A 53 4.26 4.83 9.07
C LEU A 53 2.91 4.86 9.78
N ARG A 54 2.15 3.74 9.75
CA ARG A 54 0.76 3.70 10.23
C ARG A 54 0.62 4.08 11.70
N PRO A 55 1.43 3.57 12.63
CA PRO A 55 1.31 3.93 14.05
C PRO A 55 1.47 5.43 14.28
N SER A 56 2.49 6.04 13.67
CA SER A 56 2.82 7.46 13.79
C SER A 56 1.76 8.35 13.15
N ILE A 57 1.23 7.96 11.98
CA ILE A 57 0.11 8.66 11.34
C ILE A 57 -1.14 8.62 12.23
N LEU A 58 -1.44 7.49 12.85
CA LEU A 58 -2.62 7.35 13.71
C LEU A 58 -2.49 8.21 14.97
N SER A 59 -1.33 8.20 15.64
CA SER A 59 -1.12 9.07 16.79
C SER A 59 -1.16 10.55 16.38
N LEU A 60 -0.47 10.96 15.31
CA LEU A 60 -0.56 12.34 14.80
C LEU A 60 -2.01 12.77 14.53
N LYS A 61 -2.79 11.95 13.83
CA LYS A 61 -4.21 12.25 13.55
C LYS A 61 -4.98 12.44 14.85
N LYS A 62 -4.76 11.58 15.85
CA LYS A 62 -5.37 11.71 17.18
C LYS A 62 -4.96 13.00 17.87
N GLN A 63 -3.67 13.30 17.97
CA GLN A 63 -3.15 14.51 18.62
C GLN A 63 -3.69 15.79 17.96
N VAL A 64 -3.66 15.87 16.62
CA VAL A 64 -4.24 16.98 15.87
C VAL A 64 -5.74 17.09 16.12
N ARG A 65 -6.47 15.97 16.13
CA ARG A 65 -7.90 15.99 16.40
C ARG A 65 -8.21 16.50 17.80
N GLU A 66 -7.45 16.06 18.80
CA GLU A 66 -7.60 16.49 20.19
C GLU A 66 -7.30 17.98 20.35
N LEU A 67 -6.19 18.47 19.80
CA LEU A 67 -5.87 19.91 19.80
C LEU A 67 -6.97 20.74 19.13
N PHE A 68 -7.36 20.37 17.90
CA PHE A 68 -8.36 21.10 17.14
C PHE A 68 -9.74 21.08 17.81
N LEU A 69 -10.21 19.93 18.27
CA LEU A 69 -11.54 19.82 18.88
C LEU A 69 -11.58 20.43 20.27
N ASN A 70 -10.58 20.16 21.12
CA ASN A 70 -10.61 20.62 22.52
C ASN A 70 -10.46 22.13 22.61
N GLU A 71 -9.50 22.73 21.90
CA GLU A 71 -9.30 24.18 21.95
C GLU A 71 -10.42 24.93 21.25
N THR A 72 -10.79 24.50 20.05
CA THR A 72 -11.74 25.27 19.23
C THR A 72 -13.16 25.16 19.76
N ILE A 73 -13.65 23.96 20.10
CA ILE A 73 -15.04 23.79 20.59
C ILE A 73 -15.20 24.39 21.99
N SER A 74 -14.20 24.24 22.87
CA SER A 74 -14.24 24.86 24.21
C SER A 74 -14.33 26.38 24.11
N ASN A 75 -13.48 26.99 23.27
CA ASN A 75 -13.46 28.44 23.10
C ASN A 75 -14.76 28.96 22.45
N ILE A 76 -15.30 28.27 21.44
CA ILE A 76 -16.55 28.67 20.80
C ILE A 76 -17.73 28.64 21.78
N LYS A 77 -17.84 27.57 22.59
CA LYS A 77 -18.90 27.47 23.61
C LYS A 77 -18.81 28.59 24.64
N SER A 78 -17.59 29.03 24.96
CA SER A 78 -17.39 30.16 25.89
C SER A 78 -17.75 31.53 25.30
N LEU A 79 -17.76 31.66 23.95
CA LEU A 79 -17.92 32.93 23.25
C LEU A 79 -19.34 33.20 22.72
N SER A 80 -20.20 32.18 22.57
CA SER A 80 -21.57 32.36 22.07
C SER A 80 -22.50 31.20 22.40
N GLU A 81 -23.56 31.47 23.17
CA GLU A 81 -24.66 30.52 23.46
C GLU A 81 -25.51 30.19 22.21
N ASN A 82 -25.47 31.04 21.18
CA ASN A 82 -26.28 30.94 19.95
C ASN A 82 -25.50 30.43 18.73
N ALA A 83 -24.22 30.04 18.88
CA ALA A 83 -23.48 29.46 17.77
C ALA A 83 -24.10 28.12 17.39
N THR A 84 -24.59 28.00 16.15
CA THR A 84 -25.11 26.76 15.56
C THR A 84 -23.98 25.72 15.50
N SER A 85 -23.81 25.02 16.62
CA SER A 85 -22.71 24.10 16.92
C SER A 85 -22.47 23.07 15.82
N LYS A 86 -23.51 22.70 15.08
CA LYS A 86 -23.46 21.72 14.00
C LYS A 86 -22.70 22.20 12.78
N ASP A 87 -23.00 23.37 12.21
CA ASP A 87 -22.34 23.85 10.99
C ASP A 87 -20.85 24.14 11.21
N LEU A 88 -20.53 24.68 12.39
CA LEU A 88 -19.17 24.96 12.80
C LEU A 88 -18.37 23.68 13.07
N SER A 89 -18.95 22.69 13.73
CA SER A 89 -18.32 21.36 13.89
C SER A 89 -18.04 20.67 12.55
N LEU A 90 -18.94 20.81 11.57
CA LEU A 90 -18.76 20.26 10.23
C LEU A 90 -17.62 20.96 9.48
N LYS A 91 -17.54 22.29 9.55
CA LYS A 91 -16.43 23.07 8.97
C LYS A 91 -15.09 22.73 9.62
N LEU A 92 -15.05 22.59 10.94
CA LEU A 92 -13.84 22.22 11.68
C LEU A 92 -13.38 20.80 11.33
N SER A 93 -14.31 19.83 11.24
CA SER A 93 -13.98 18.48 10.79
C SER A 93 -13.38 18.48 9.39
N LYS A 94 -13.97 19.24 8.45
CA LYS A 94 -13.43 19.36 7.08
C LYS A 94 -12.03 19.99 7.06
N ALA A 95 -11.77 20.98 7.92
CA ALA A 95 -10.45 21.59 8.05
C ALA A 95 -9.43 20.59 8.62
N TYR A 96 -9.81 19.87 9.67
CA TYR A 96 -9.03 18.77 10.25
C TYR A 96 -8.67 17.70 9.20
N ASP A 97 -9.66 17.24 8.41
CA ASP A 97 -9.44 16.19 7.41
C ASP A 97 -8.45 16.67 6.34
N LYS A 98 -8.65 17.87 5.78
CA LYS A 98 -7.75 18.46 4.78
C LYS A 98 -6.32 18.64 5.30
N PHE A 99 -6.19 19.15 6.53
CA PHE A 99 -4.89 19.38 7.15
C PHE A 99 -4.17 18.07 7.43
N SER A 100 -4.87 17.13 8.08
CA SER A 100 -4.34 15.81 8.42
C SER A 100 -3.92 15.02 7.18
N ASP A 101 -4.73 15.03 6.12
CA ASP A 101 -4.40 14.32 4.89
C ASP A 101 -3.21 14.96 4.16
N ASN A 102 -3.08 16.29 4.20
CA ASN A 102 -1.89 16.97 3.68
C ASN A 102 -0.63 16.60 4.48
N LEU A 103 -0.71 16.52 5.81
CA LEU A 103 0.41 16.07 6.65
C LEU A 103 0.79 14.63 6.32
N VAL A 104 -0.17 13.71 6.20
CA VAL A 104 0.09 12.32 5.81
C VAL A 104 0.80 12.25 4.45
N LYS A 105 0.36 13.04 3.46
CA LYS A 105 1.04 13.11 2.15
C LYS A 105 2.49 13.58 2.28
N LYS A 106 2.77 14.57 3.12
CA LYS A 106 4.14 15.05 3.38
C LYS A 106 5.00 14.00 4.09
N ILE A 107 4.44 13.32 5.10
CA ILE A 107 5.11 12.22 5.82
C ILE A 107 5.49 11.09 4.86
N LYS A 108 4.53 10.64 4.04
CA LYS A 108 4.80 9.61 3.01
C LYS A 108 5.89 10.08 2.04
N LYS A 109 5.83 11.31 1.56
CA LYS A 109 6.86 11.84 0.64
C LYS A 109 8.24 11.93 1.29
N ALA A 110 8.32 12.38 2.54
CA ALA A 110 9.57 12.58 3.26
C ALA A 110 10.26 11.27 3.66
N SER A 111 9.50 10.19 3.79
CA SER A 111 10.00 8.86 4.17
C SER A 111 10.17 7.90 3.00
N ASP A 112 10.08 8.40 1.76
CA ASP A 112 10.00 7.57 0.56
C ASP A 112 8.97 6.43 0.71
N ASN A 113 7.76 6.81 1.08
CA ASN A 113 6.63 5.92 1.33
C ASN A 113 6.90 4.86 2.42
N GLY A 114 7.82 5.15 3.35
CA GLY A 114 8.24 4.25 4.42
C GLY A 114 9.47 3.40 4.10
N LYS A 115 10.23 3.72 3.04
CA LYS A 115 11.49 3.05 2.71
C LYS A 115 12.71 3.69 3.37
N ASP A 116 12.64 4.98 3.71
CA ASP A 116 13.72 5.67 4.40
C ASP A 116 13.62 5.39 5.92
N GLU A 117 14.43 4.45 6.38
CA GLU A 117 14.51 4.04 7.80
C GLU A 117 14.81 5.22 8.74
N LYS A 118 15.70 6.14 8.34
CA LYS A 118 16.07 7.31 9.17
C LYS A 118 14.90 8.28 9.28
N ALA A 119 14.20 8.50 8.17
CA ALA A 119 12.99 9.31 8.20
C ALA A 119 11.91 8.66 9.09
N ILE A 120 11.72 7.35 9.00
CA ILE A 120 10.78 6.62 9.87
C ILE A 120 11.15 6.77 11.34
N GLU A 121 12.43 6.63 11.70
CA GLU A 121 12.90 6.80 13.07
C GLU A 121 12.54 8.19 13.61
N ILE A 122 12.82 9.24 12.85
CA ILE A 122 12.49 10.63 13.22
C ILE A 122 10.96 10.81 13.33
N ILE A 123 10.19 10.32 12.35
CA ILE A 123 8.73 10.39 12.36
C ILE A 123 8.15 9.69 13.59
N ASN A 124 8.72 8.53 13.95
CA ASN A 124 8.32 7.78 15.12
C ASN A 124 8.65 8.54 16.41
N GLN A 125 9.82 9.16 16.51
CA GLN A 125 10.18 10.00 17.67
C GLN A 125 9.27 11.22 17.84
N ILE A 126 8.83 11.84 16.74
CA ILE A 126 7.97 13.04 16.81
C ILE A 126 6.53 12.68 17.16
N PHE A 127 6.00 11.58 16.61
CA PHE A 127 4.56 11.32 16.62
C PHE A 127 4.12 10.09 17.39
N LEU A 128 4.99 9.14 17.73
CA LEU A 128 4.58 8.06 18.63
C LEU A 128 4.53 8.59 20.05
N ASP A 129 3.43 8.29 20.74
CA ASP A 129 3.26 8.65 22.14
C ASP A 129 4.38 7.99 22.95
N GLU A 130 5.13 8.78 23.74
CA GLU A 130 5.96 8.22 24.80
C GLU A 130 5.04 7.52 25.79
N LYS A 131 5.40 6.28 26.12
CA LYS A 131 4.58 5.39 26.95
C LYS A 131 4.58 5.80 28.42
#